data_AF-A0AA35QFJ8-F1
#
_entry.id   AF-A0AA35QFJ8-F1
#
_cell.length_a   1.000
_cell.length_b   1.000
_cell.length_c   1.000
_cell.angle_alpha   90.00
_cell.angle_beta   90.00
_cell.angle_gamma   90.00
#
_symmetry.space_group_name_H-M   'P 1'
#
loop_
_entity.id
_entity.type
_entity.pdbx_description
1 polymer ?
#
loop_
_entity_poly.entity_id
_entity_poly.type
_entity_poly.pdbx_seq_one_letter_code
_entity_poly.pdbx_strand_id
1 'polypeptide(L)'
;MSEQANDKHMVCSHPTWNIKSAKRAGPIRTYLPLAQQRDNFSLRLGTTVIRLVHAGSRVTGDEVQGSNGTREIINLSKNGRVVLSAGALATPRVLFNSGIGPKEQIEVAAKTDHPIFTLDIQTNGTWGPLNSVIVLDGSDTRNIDLYETAGSGVMTQGRHRLIFFSSGVGSDGVTRYFKGSAAPSGTGLIPLKVYLTHGLTSEGVLGLAEDGKTKILQSPYLQTEADVDAASTFIRNFVENLQSSELGCKIKNFTNVSTIINNLTSGVYFVGTAKIGTGDGRKGGSSVVDTNAKVIFSVSR
;
A
#
# COMPACT_ATOMS: atom_id res chain seq x y z
N MET A 1 -9.81 -11.61 22.49
CA MET A 1 -8.96 -11.51 21.27
C MET A 1 -7.78 -12.43 21.52
N SER A 2 -7.50 -13.39 20.63
CA SER A 2 -6.44 -14.38 20.83
C SER A 2 -5.07 -13.70 20.97
N GLU A 3 -4.28 -14.11 21.97
CA GLU A 3 -2.88 -13.66 22.20
C GLU A 3 -1.95 -13.98 21.01
N GLN A 4 -2.39 -14.81 20.06
CA GLN A 4 -1.62 -15.25 18.89
C GLN A 4 -2.10 -14.61 17.57
N ALA A 5 -2.85 -13.50 17.59
CA ALA A 5 -3.40 -12.89 16.36
C ALA A 5 -2.34 -12.56 15.28
N ASN A 6 -1.08 -12.38 15.70
CA ASN A 6 0.07 -12.09 14.84
C ASN A 6 0.88 -13.33 14.43
N ASP A 7 0.67 -14.48 15.07
CA ASP A 7 1.41 -15.72 14.79
C ASP A 7 0.76 -16.47 13.61
N LYS A 8 0.84 -15.86 12.43
CA LYS A 8 0.30 -16.43 11.19
C LYS A 8 1.40 -17.22 10.47
N HIS A 9 1.48 -18.51 10.77
CA HIS A 9 2.39 -19.45 10.13
C HIS A 9 1.63 -20.56 9.41
N MET A 10 1.94 -20.82 8.13
CA MET A 10 1.33 -21.89 7.31
C MET A 10 -0.22 -21.91 7.34
N VAL A 11 -0.85 -20.73 7.28
CA VAL A 11 -2.31 -20.60 7.25
C VAL A 11 -2.78 -20.08 5.90
N CYS A 12 -3.95 -20.52 5.45
CA CYS A 12 -4.58 -20.00 4.24
C CYS A 12 -6.08 -19.75 4.42
N SER A 13 -6.64 -18.88 3.60
CA SER A 13 -8.04 -18.53 3.60
C SER A 13 -8.50 -17.97 2.26
N HIS A 14 -9.82 -17.89 2.06
CA HIS A 14 -10.38 -17.04 1.02
C HIS A 14 -10.14 -15.56 1.34
N PRO A 15 -9.92 -14.70 0.33
CA PRO A 15 -9.73 -13.28 0.55
C PRO A 15 -11.00 -12.64 1.12
N THR A 16 -10.80 -11.79 2.11
CA THR A 16 -11.83 -10.92 2.66
C THR A 16 -11.83 -9.58 1.92
N TRP A 17 -13.02 -9.03 1.72
CA TRP A 17 -13.21 -7.79 0.98
C TRP A 17 -14.12 -6.84 1.74
N ASN A 18 -13.82 -5.54 1.67
CA ASN A 18 -14.73 -4.51 2.16
C ASN A 18 -15.82 -4.22 1.10
N ILE A 19 -16.68 -5.22 0.89
CA ILE A 19 -17.80 -5.21 -0.04
C ILE A 19 -19.08 -5.26 0.77
N LYS A 20 -20.07 -4.45 0.37
CA LYS A 20 -21.40 -4.44 0.98
C LYS A 20 -22.44 -4.36 -0.12
N SER A 21 -23.44 -5.25 -0.03
CA SER A 21 -24.49 -5.40 -1.03
C SER A 21 -23.89 -5.54 -2.44
N ALA A 22 -23.00 -6.52 -2.59
CA ALA A 22 -22.37 -6.91 -3.86
C ALA A 22 -21.49 -5.84 -4.55
N LYS A 23 -21.31 -4.68 -3.94
CA LYS A 23 -20.60 -3.53 -4.50
C LYS A 23 -19.43 -3.14 -3.62
N ARG A 24 -18.39 -2.54 -4.21
CA ARG A 24 -17.31 -1.87 -3.47
C ARG A 24 -17.94 -1.01 -2.37
N ALA A 25 -17.50 -1.17 -1.13
CA ALA A 25 -17.96 -0.36 0.00
C ALA A 25 -16.85 0.57 0.45
N GLY A 26 -16.27 0.33 1.63
CA GLY A 26 -15.23 1.17 2.19
C GLY A 26 -15.71 2.60 2.51
N PRO A 27 -14.75 3.49 2.85
CA PRO A 27 -15.09 4.80 3.40
C PRO A 27 -15.97 5.68 2.52
N ILE A 28 -15.92 5.51 1.20
CA ILE A 28 -16.72 6.29 0.24
C ILE A 28 -18.23 6.00 0.37
N ARG A 29 -18.62 4.78 0.74
CA ARG A 29 -20.04 4.40 0.91
C ARG A 29 -20.48 4.26 2.37
N THR A 30 -19.58 4.48 3.32
CA THR A 30 -19.88 4.41 4.76
C THR A 30 -19.64 5.74 5.45
N TYR A 31 -18.40 6.21 5.54
CA TYR A 31 -18.04 7.42 6.28
C TYR A 31 -18.41 8.71 5.53
N LEU A 32 -18.12 8.78 4.23
CA LEU A 32 -18.34 10.00 3.44
C LEU A 32 -19.82 10.42 3.38
N PRO A 33 -20.80 9.53 3.13
CA PRO A 33 -22.21 9.94 3.10
C PRO A 33 -22.70 10.49 4.45
N LEU A 34 -22.22 9.92 5.57
CA LEU A 34 -22.51 10.44 6.91
C LEU A 34 -21.92 11.84 7.10
N ALA A 35 -20.72 12.11 6.58
CA ALA A 35 -20.11 13.44 6.63
C ALA A 35 -20.90 14.46 5.79
N GLN A 36 -21.30 14.09 4.57
CA GLN A 36 -22.04 14.96 3.64
C GLN A 36 -23.42 15.41 4.13
N GLN A 37 -24.01 14.70 5.09
CA GLN A 37 -25.29 15.08 5.72
C GLN A 37 -25.16 16.20 6.76
N ARG A 38 -23.94 16.61 7.13
CA ARG A 38 -23.73 17.62 8.16
C ARG A 38 -23.58 19.00 7.53
N ASP A 39 -24.33 19.99 8.02
CA ASP A 39 -24.31 21.37 7.53
C ASP A 39 -22.94 22.05 7.67
N ASN A 40 -22.09 21.54 8.57
CA ASN A 40 -20.74 22.03 8.83
C ASN A 40 -19.65 21.25 8.06
N PHE A 41 -20.01 20.45 7.05
CA PHE A 41 -19.06 19.73 6.21
C PHE A 41 -19.08 20.26 4.78
N SER A 42 -17.89 20.47 4.21
CA SER A 42 -17.71 20.86 2.81
C SER A 42 -16.70 19.96 2.12
N LEU A 43 -17.02 19.49 0.91
CA LEU A 43 -16.11 18.72 0.05
C LEU A 43 -15.83 19.50 -1.23
N ARG A 44 -14.54 19.72 -1.54
CA ARG A 44 -14.09 20.36 -2.78
C ARG A 44 -13.25 19.40 -3.59
N LEU A 45 -13.81 18.89 -4.70
CA LEU A 45 -13.08 18.07 -5.67
C LEU A 45 -12.29 18.96 -6.64
N GLY A 46 -11.36 18.35 -7.40
CA GLY A 46 -10.54 19.10 -8.36
C GLY A 46 -9.66 20.17 -7.72
N THR A 47 -9.35 20.04 -6.43
CA THR A 47 -8.61 21.01 -5.62
C THR A 47 -7.39 20.32 -5.02
N THR A 48 -6.18 20.77 -5.37
CA THR A 48 -4.92 20.19 -4.91
C THR A 48 -4.28 21.09 -3.86
N VAL A 49 -4.00 20.59 -2.65
CA VAL A 49 -3.20 21.32 -1.66
C VAL A 49 -1.74 21.33 -2.11
N ILE A 50 -1.16 22.53 -2.21
CA ILE A 50 0.23 22.75 -2.63
C ILE A 50 1.15 22.78 -1.41
N ARG A 51 0.78 23.59 -0.41
CA ARG A 51 1.51 23.78 0.86
C ARG A 51 0.59 24.33 1.94
N LEU A 52 1.05 24.26 3.18
CA LEU A 52 0.50 24.98 4.32
C LEU A 52 1.03 26.42 4.33
N VAL A 53 0.17 27.35 4.73
CA VAL A 53 0.54 28.72 5.09
C VAL A 53 0.64 28.79 6.60
N HIS A 54 1.75 29.32 7.13
CA HIS A 54 2.00 29.34 8.57
C HIS A 54 2.82 30.57 9.01
N ALA A 55 2.66 30.96 10.27
CA ALA A 55 3.48 31.95 10.96
C ALA A 55 4.24 31.27 12.10
N GLY A 56 5.55 31.06 11.92
CA GLY A 56 6.34 30.23 12.83
C GLY A 56 5.78 28.80 12.88
N SER A 57 5.46 28.33 14.09
CA SER A 57 4.90 26.98 14.32
C SER A 57 3.38 26.88 14.18
N ARG A 58 2.70 27.97 13.78
CA ARG A 58 1.24 28.04 13.71
C ARG A 58 0.77 28.09 12.26
N VAL A 59 0.08 27.04 11.81
CA VAL A 59 -0.62 27.04 10.52
C VAL A 59 -1.78 28.02 10.55
N THR A 60 -1.93 28.82 9.50
CA THR A 60 -2.96 29.84 9.33
C THR A 60 -3.88 29.56 8.14
N GLY A 61 -3.49 28.67 7.22
CA GLY A 61 -4.28 28.31 6.05
C GLY A 61 -3.60 27.27 5.17
N ASP A 62 -4.26 26.92 4.08
CA ASP A 62 -3.75 26.02 3.04
C ASP A 62 -3.75 26.76 1.70
N GLU A 63 -2.62 26.72 0.97
CA GLU A 63 -2.59 27.16 -0.43
C GLU A 63 -3.03 26.01 -1.32
N VAL A 64 -4.10 26.22 -2.09
CA VAL A 64 -4.69 25.21 -2.97
C VAL A 64 -4.68 25.66 -4.42
N GLN A 65 -4.66 24.69 -5.34
CA GLN A 65 -4.76 24.90 -6.78
C GLN A 65 -5.99 24.17 -7.34
N GLY A 66 -6.86 24.92 -8.02
CA GLY A 66 -8.02 24.38 -8.74
C GLY A 66 -7.63 23.70 -10.06
N SER A 67 -8.58 22.99 -10.68
CA SER A 67 -8.38 22.29 -11.95
C SER A 67 -8.04 23.20 -13.13
N ASN A 68 -8.43 24.47 -13.07
CA ASN A 68 -8.09 25.54 -14.02
C ASN A 68 -6.71 26.17 -13.77
N GLY A 69 -5.96 25.71 -12.76
CA GLY A 69 -4.65 26.25 -12.37
C GLY A 69 -4.70 27.45 -11.43
N THR A 70 -5.87 27.99 -11.08
CA THR A 70 -5.96 29.13 -10.16
C THR A 70 -5.56 28.73 -8.75
N ARG A 71 -4.79 29.60 -8.09
CA ARG A 71 -4.35 29.42 -6.71
C ARG A 71 -5.12 30.32 -5.77
N GLU A 72 -5.45 29.80 -4.59
CA GLU A 72 -6.08 30.56 -3.52
C GLU A 72 -5.60 30.06 -2.15
N ILE A 73 -5.81 30.86 -1.11
CA ILE A 73 -5.53 30.49 0.28
C ILE A 73 -6.85 30.27 1.00
N ILE A 74 -7.04 29.08 1.55
CA ILE A 74 -8.15 28.76 2.46
C ILE A 74 -7.65 29.01 3.89
N ASN A 75 -8.15 30.08 4.52
CA ASN A 75 -7.74 30.46 5.87
C ASN A 75 -8.41 29.60 6.94
N LEU A 76 -7.65 29.25 7.98
CA LEU A 76 -8.16 28.60 9.18
C LEU A 76 -8.81 29.63 10.12
N SER A 77 -9.76 29.16 10.92
CA SER A 77 -10.24 29.92 12.08
C SER A 77 -9.13 30.07 13.14
N LYS A 78 -9.32 30.95 14.12
CA LYS A 78 -8.35 31.20 15.20
C LYS A 78 -7.90 29.94 15.94
N ASN A 79 -8.74 28.91 16.05
CA ASN A 79 -8.38 27.64 16.69
C ASN A 79 -8.46 26.45 15.72
N GLY A 80 -8.45 26.73 14.42
CA GLY A 80 -8.51 25.73 13.36
C GLY A 80 -7.27 24.84 13.34
N ARG A 81 -7.44 23.65 12.78
CA ARG A 81 -6.38 22.65 12.62
C ARG A 81 -6.44 22.10 11.20
N VAL A 82 -5.28 21.70 10.68
CA VAL A 82 -5.17 20.97 9.41
C VAL A 82 -4.79 19.53 9.73
N VAL A 83 -5.43 18.60 9.03
CA VAL A 83 -5.09 17.17 9.06
C VAL A 83 -4.67 16.76 7.65
N LEU A 84 -3.39 16.43 7.47
CA LEU A 84 -2.87 15.99 6.18
C LEU A 84 -3.16 14.51 5.97
N SER A 85 -4.13 14.21 5.11
CA SER A 85 -4.50 12.84 4.70
C SER A 85 -4.21 12.58 3.22
N ALA A 86 -3.14 13.17 2.67
CA ALA A 86 -2.77 13.06 1.27
C ALA A 86 -2.07 11.73 0.91
N GLY A 87 -1.76 10.89 1.91
CA GLY A 87 -1.11 9.59 1.74
C GLY A 87 0.41 9.65 1.86
N ALA A 88 1.05 8.48 1.96
CA ALA A 88 2.47 8.37 2.31
C ALA A 88 3.42 9.05 1.31
N LEU A 89 3.01 9.24 0.06
CA LEU A 89 3.84 9.90 -0.95
C LEU A 89 3.54 11.40 -1.04
N ALA A 90 2.29 11.83 -0.93
CA ALA A 90 1.93 13.23 -1.13
C ALA A 90 1.97 14.07 0.17
N THR A 91 1.73 13.48 1.35
CA THR A 91 1.83 14.21 2.63
C THR A 91 3.24 14.79 2.84
N PRO A 92 4.35 14.04 2.63
CA PRO A 92 5.70 14.60 2.71
C PRO A 92 5.91 15.77 1.75
N ARG A 93 5.41 15.68 0.51
CA ARG A 93 5.50 16.79 -0.46
C ARG A 93 4.83 18.06 0.06
N VAL A 94 3.65 17.96 0.68
CA VAL A 94 2.98 19.13 1.27
C VAL A 94 3.82 19.71 2.41
N LEU A 95 4.42 18.88 3.27
CA LEU A 95 5.29 19.33 4.35
C LEU A 95 6.56 20.02 3.82
N PHE A 96 7.21 19.43 2.81
CA PHE A 96 8.40 19.99 2.17
C PHE A 96 8.11 21.34 1.51
N ASN A 97 7.03 21.43 0.73
CA ASN A 97 6.59 22.69 0.12
C ASN A 97 6.17 23.75 1.16
N SER A 98 5.94 23.35 2.41
CA SER A 98 5.64 24.23 3.53
C SER A 98 6.89 24.60 4.33
N GLY A 99 8.09 24.13 3.96
CA GLY A 99 9.31 24.33 4.76
C GLY A 99 9.24 23.67 6.15
N ILE A 100 8.42 22.62 6.31
CA ILE A 100 8.26 21.89 7.56
C ILE A 100 9.05 20.58 7.49
N GLY A 101 10.09 20.50 8.32
CA GLY A 101 10.98 19.36 8.44
C GLY A 101 12.40 19.80 8.85
N PRO A 102 13.24 18.89 9.39
CA PRO A 102 14.67 19.17 9.57
C PRO A 102 15.34 19.53 8.24
N LYS A 103 16.34 20.43 8.22
CA LYS A 103 16.97 20.91 6.99
C LYS A 103 17.52 19.78 6.09
N GLU A 104 18.07 18.73 6.70
CA GLU A 104 18.53 17.50 6.02
C GLU A 104 17.37 16.56 5.61
N GLN A 105 16.19 16.70 6.21
CA GLN A 105 14.96 15.94 5.93
C GLN A 105 13.95 16.69 5.05
N ILE A 106 14.16 17.98 4.75
CA ILE A 106 13.29 18.76 3.83
C ILE A 106 13.34 18.20 2.41
N GLU A 107 14.31 17.34 2.12
CA GLU A 107 14.43 16.65 0.85
C GLU A 107 14.27 15.15 0.95
N VAL A 108 14.20 14.56 2.17
CA VAL A 108 14.13 13.11 2.34
C VAL A 108 13.27 12.62 3.52
N ALA A 109 12.52 11.54 3.30
CA ALA A 109 11.79 10.80 4.32
C ALA A 109 12.09 9.31 4.24
N ALA A 110 12.36 8.69 5.40
CA ALA A 110 12.44 7.23 5.51
C ALA A 110 11.09 6.62 5.12
N LYS A 111 11.12 5.54 4.35
CA LYS A 111 9.92 4.85 3.89
C LYS A 111 10.10 3.35 3.93
N THR A 112 9.00 2.66 4.14
CA THR A 112 8.93 1.22 3.99
C THR A 112 7.84 0.89 2.98
N ASP A 113 8.15 -0.01 2.07
CA ASP A 113 7.20 -0.77 1.26
C ASP A 113 7.75 -2.19 1.20
N HIS A 114 6.90 -3.17 0.92
CA HIS A 114 7.35 -4.55 0.82
C HIS A 114 7.59 -4.95 -0.63
N PRO A 115 8.58 -5.82 -0.91
CA PRO A 115 8.73 -6.43 -2.21
C PRO A 115 7.65 -7.50 -2.43
N ILE A 116 7.24 -7.64 -3.69
CA ILE A 116 6.41 -8.74 -4.18
C ILE A 116 7.23 -9.62 -5.11
N PHE A 117 7.31 -10.91 -4.81
CA PHE A 117 7.83 -11.96 -5.67
C PHE A 117 6.68 -12.68 -6.36
N THR A 118 6.72 -12.85 -7.68
CA THR A 118 5.63 -13.50 -8.42
C THR A 118 6.09 -14.84 -8.99
N LEU A 119 5.38 -15.91 -8.65
CA LEU A 119 5.55 -17.24 -9.24
C LEU A 119 4.34 -17.56 -10.12
N ASP A 120 4.57 -17.78 -11.41
CA ASP A 120 3.49 -18.08 -12.36
C ASP A 120 3.18 -19.57 -12.37
N ILE A 121 2.21 -19.97 -11.54
CA ILE A 121 1.86 -21.38 -11.36
C ILE A 121 0.90 -21.82 -12.46
N GLN A 122 1.39 -22.66 -13.38
CA GLN A 122 0.57 -23.37 -14.35
C GLN A 122 0.01 -24.65 -13.74
N THR A 123 -1.30 -24.80 -13.82
CA THR A 123 -2.05 -26.00 -13.43
C THR A 123 -2.59 -26.72 -14.67
N ASN A 124 -3.18 -27.90 -14.48
CA ASN A 124 -3.92 -28.63 -15.51
C ASN A 124 -5.38 -28.13 -15.67
N GLY A 125 -5.76 -27.06 -14.98
CA GLY A 125 -7.11 -26.50 -15.04
C GLY A 125 -7.42 -25.82 -16.38
N THR A 126 -8.70 -25.83 -16.76
CA THR A 126 -9.22 -25.13 -17.94
C THR A 126 -9.98 -23.84 -17.60
N TRP A 127 -9.99 -23.45 -16.32
CA TRP A 127 -10.59 -22.20 -15.84
C TRP A 127 -9.68 -21.00 -16.14
N GLY A 128 -10.22 -19.78 -16.07
CA GLY A 128 -9.48 -18.54 -16.28
C GLY A 128 -10.07 -17.36 -15.51
N PRO A 129 -9.51 -16.15 -15.64
CA PRO A 129 -10.12 -14.95 -15.09
C PRO A 129 -11.47 -14.65 -15.76
N LEU A 130 -12.31 -13.87 -15.07
CA LEU A 130 -13.49 -13.26 -15.68
C LEU A 130 -13.05 -12.46 -16.92
N ASN A 131 -13.66 -12.72 -18.07
CA ASN A 131 -13.42 -11.95 -19.28
C ASN A 131 -14.15 -10.61 -19.18
N SER A 132 -13.44 -9.58 -18.71
CA SER A 132 -14.05 -8.25 -18.53
C SER A 132 -14.41 -7.56 -19.83
N VAL A 133 -13.88 -7.97 -20.98
CA VAL A 133 -14.20 -7.36 -22.28
C VAL A 133 -15.66 -7.66 -22.62
N ILE A 134 -16.04 -8.94 -22.57
CA ILE A 134 -17.41 -9.38 -22.89
C ILE A 134 -18.43 -8.98 -21.82
N VAL A 135 -17.98 -8.70 -20.59
CA VAL A 135 -18.85 -8.08 -19.57
C VAL A 135 -19.13 -6.62 -19.93
N LEU A 136 -18.11 -5.87 -20.37
CA LEU A 136 -18.26 -4.44 -20.68
C LEU A 136 -19.01 -4.18 -21.99
N ASP A 137 -18.90 -5.08 -22.98
CA ASP A 137 -19.66 -4.97 -24.23
C ASP A 137 -21.10 -5.51 -24.13
N GLY A 138 -21.45 -6.15 -23.01
CA GLY A 138 -22.79 -6.67 -22.74
C GLY A 138 -23.03 -8.12 -23.19
N SER A 139 -22.05 -8.78 -23.79
CA SER A 139 -22.21 -10.14 -24.32
C SER A 139 -22.28 -11.23 -23.24
N ASP A 140 -21.67 -11.00 -22.07
CA ASP A 140 -21.73 -11.91 -20.91
C ASP A 140 -23.04 -11.74 -20.11
N THR A 141 -24.15 -11.95 -20.80
CA THR A 141 -25.51 -11.79 -20.26
C THR A 141 -25.69 -12.54 -18.95
N ARG A 142 -25.15 -13.76 -18.83
CA ARG A 142 -25.22 -14.56 -17.60
C ARG A 142 -24.60 -13.86 -16.39
N ASN A 143 -23.35 -13.40 -16.48
CA ASN A 143 -22.70 -12.78 -15.32
C ASN A 143 -23.28 -11.39 -15.02
N ILE A 144 -23.71 -10.66 -16.06
CA ILE A 144 -24.40 -9.37 -15.93
C ILE A 144 -25.73 -9.56 -15.20
N ASP A 145 -26.55 -10.53 -15.63
CA ASP A 145 -27.86 -10.79 -15.02
C ASP A 145 -27.71 -11.19 -13.55
N LEU A 146 -26.76 -12.08 -13.23
CA LEU A 146 -26.48 -12.49 -11.84
C LEU A 146 -26.11 -11.30 -10.96
N TYR A 147 -25.35 -10.35 -11.50
CA TYR A 147 -24.91 -9.16 -10.79
C TYR A 147 -26.05 -8.15 -10.61
N GLU A 148 -26.74 -7.79 -11.69
CA GLU A 148 -27.75 -6.73 -11.70
C GLU A 148 -29.05 -7.14 -11.01
N THR A 149 -29.51 -8.38 -11.23
CA THR A 149 -30.82 -8.83 -10.75
C THR A 149 -30.76 -9.46 -9.36
N ALA A 150 -29.67 -10.16 -9.04
CA ALA A 150 -29.54 -10.96 -7.83
C ALA A 150 -28.44 -10.48 -6.88
N GLY A 151 -27.62 -9.48 -7.25
CA GLY A 151 -26.47 -9.06 -6.43
C GLY A 151 -25.53 -10.22 -6.14
N SER A 152 -25.32 -11.11 -7.11
CA SER A 152 -24.62 -12.38 -6.97
C SER A 152 -23.65 -12.63 -8.12
N GLY A 153 -22.94 -13.77 -8.09
CA GLY A 153 -22.02 -14.15 -9.15
C GLY A 153 -20.62 -13.54 -9.01
N VAL A 154 -19.78 -13.79 -10.01
CA VAL A 154 -18.34 -13.53 -9.97
C VAL A 154 -18.00 -12.03 -9.95
N MET A 155 -18.87 -11.18 -10.50
CA MET A 155 -18.71 -9.72 -10.52
C MET A 155 -18.86 -9.06 -9.14
N THR A 156 -19.40 -9.78 -8.16
CA THR A 156 -19.54 -9.30 -6.76
C THR A 156 -18.30 -9.53 -5.90
N GLN A 157 -17.25 -10.12 -6.50
CA GLN A 157 -16.06 -10.59 -5.81
C GLN A 157 -14.82 -9.89 -6.36
N GLY A 158 -13.77 -9.76 -5.54
CA GLY A 158 -12.46 -9.36 -6.06
C GLY A 158 -11.76 -10.50 -6.79
N ARG A 159 -10.66 -10.20 -7.49
CA ARG A 159 -9.97 -11.15 -8.38
C ARG A 159 -9.22 -12.26 -7.64
N HIS A 160 -8.72 -11.99 -6.43
CA HIS A 160 -7.99 -12.98 -5.64
C HIS A 160 -8.91 -14.12 -5.21
N ARG A 161 -8.36 -15.33 -5.13
CA ARG A 161 -9.08 -16.56 -4.77
C ARG A 161 -8.53 -17.24 -3.51
N LEU A 162 -7.24 -17.03 -3.25
CA LEU A 162 -6.53 -17.57 -2.10
C LEU A 162 -5.63 -16.49 -1.51
N ILE A 163 -5.62 -16.43 -0.18
CA ILE A 163 -4.62 -15.71 0.62
C ILE A 163 -3.93 -16.74 1.51
N PHE A 164 -2.62 -16.63 1.67
CA PHE A 164 -1.92 -17.37 2.71
C PHE A 164 -1.04 -16.44 3.54
N PHE A 165 -0.67 -16.90 4.72
CA PHE A 165 0.37 -16.29 5.54
C PHE A 165 1.31 -17.38 6.03
N SER A 166 2.60 -17.06 6.03
CA SER A 166 3.64 -17.88 6.63
C SER A 166 4.73 -16.96 7.19
N SER A 167 5.78 -17.55 7.74
CA SER A 167 6.92 -16.82 8.29
C SER A 167 8.22 -17.59 8.09
N GLY A 168 9.33 -16.87 8.15
CA GLY A 168 10.69 -17.41 8.15
C GLY A 168 11.61 -16.53 8.99
N VAL A 169 12.68 -17.11 9.52
CA VAL A 169 13.66 -16.37 10.32
C VAL A 169 14.81 -15.96 9.41
N GLY A 170 15.17 -14.67 9.42
CA GLY A 170 16.35 -14.20 8.67
C GLY A 170 17.64 -14.49 9.41
N SER A 171 18.76 -14.30 8.74
CA SER A 171 20.11 -14.48 9.29
C SER A 171 20.40 -13.63 10.55
N ASP A 172 19.64 -12.57 10.78
CA ASP A 172 19.69 -11.71 11.98
C ASP A 172 18.86 -12.26 13.18
N GLY A 173 18.23 -13.42 13.04
CA GLY A 173 17.34 -14.00 14.04
C GLY A 173 15.94 -13.36 14.11
N VAL A 174 15.64 -12.38 13.25
CA VAL A 174 14.34 -11.71 13.22
C VAL A 174 13.35 -12.50 12.36
N THR A 175 12.16 -12.76 12.91
CA THR A 175 11.07 -13.39 12.18
C THR A 175 10.46 -12.42 11.18
N ARG A 176 10.40 -12.86 9.92
CA ARG A 176 9.79 -12.16 8.79
C ARG A 176 8.54 -12.90 8.32
N TYR A 177 7.49 -12.15 8.04
CA TYR A 177 6.19 -12.69 7.64
C TYR A 177 5.97 -12.56 6.15
N PHE A 178 5.53 -13.64 5.53
CA PHE A 178 5.18 -13.71 4.13
C PHE A 178 3.66 -13.79 3.99
N LYS A 179 3.09 -12.88 3.20
CA LYS A 179 1.71 -13.02 2.73
C LYS A 179 1.76 -13.59 1.32
N GLY A 180 0.80 -14.42 0.96
CA GLY A 180 0.57 -14.85 -0.41
C GLY A 180 -0.79 -14.39 -0.91
N SER A 181 -0.90 -14.10 -2.20
CA SER A 181 -2.19 -13.93 -2.86
C SER A 181 -2.17 -14.54 -4.25
N ALA A 182 -3.24 -15.25 -4.60
CA ALA A 182 -3.35 -15.95 -5.86
C ALA A 182 -4.59 -15.45 -6.62
N ALA A 183 -4.44 -15.13 -7.91
CA ALA A 183 -5.54 -14.72 -8.78
C ALA A 183 -5.31 -15.31 -10.19
N PRO A 184 -6.32 -15.85 -10.86
CA PRO A 184 -6.19 -16.31 -12.24
C PRO A 184 -5.76 -15.19 -13.19
N SER A 185 -4.87 -15.48 -14.14
CA SER A 185 -4.46 -14.54 -15.20
C SER A 185 -4.55 -15.13 -16.62
N GLY A 186 -4.83 -16.42 -16.75
CA GLY A 186 -5.03 -17.12 -18.01
C GLY A 186 -5.56 -18.53 -17.76
N THR A 187 -5.70 -19.33 -18.82
CA THR A 187 -6.21 -20.70 -18.74
C THR A 187 -5.30 -21.57 -17.87
N GLY A 188 -5.83 -22.03 -16.73
CA GLY A 188 -5.11 -22.83 -15.75
C GLY A 188 -3.94 -22.10 -15.08
N LEU A 189 -3.78 -20.80 -15.28
CA LEU A 189 -2.63 -20.02 -14.82
C LEU A 189 -2.99 -19.17 -13.60
N ILE A 190 -2.26 -19.38 -12.50
CA ILE A 190 -2.38 -18.61 -11.24
C ILE A 190 -1.03 -17.96 -10.90
N PRO A 191 -0.83 -16.68 -11.20
CA PRO A 191 0.23 -15.91 -10.59
C PRO A 191 0.03 -15.87 -9.07
N LEU A 192 1.00 -16.43 -8.35
CA LEU A 192 1.10 -16.37 -6.91
C LEU A 192 2.04 -15.24 -6.53
N LYS A 193 1.47 -14.18 -5.97
CA LYS A 193 2.22 -13.04 -5.43
C LYS A 193 2.56 -13.32 -3.97
N VAL A 194 3.85 -13.33 -3.65
CA VAL A 194 4.40 -13.49 -2.31
C VAL A 194 4.99 -12.16 -1.85
N TYR A 195 4.56 -11.69 -0.69
CA TYR A 195 4.87 -10.39 -0.13
C TYR A 195 5.72 -10.60 1.13
N LEU A 196 6.92 -10.03 1.21
CA LEU A 196 7.71 -10.00 2.45
C LEU A 196 7.25 -8.80 3.30
N THR A 197 6.61 -9.00 4.44
CA THR A 197 5.84 -7.95 5.15
C THR A 197 6.37 -7.63 6.55
N HIS A 198 5.70 -8.04 7.61
CA HIS A 198 6.10 -7.71 8.98
C HIS A 198 7.45 -8.34 9.32
N GLY A 199 8.28 -7.65 10.10
CA GLY A 199 9.62 -8.10 10.49
C GLY A 199 10.73 -7.83 9.47
N LEU A 200 10.39 -7.32 8.27
CA LEU A 200 11.41 -6.84 7.33
C LEU A 200 12.13 -5.61 7.89
N THR A 201 13.40 -5.44 7.54
CA THR A 201 14.25 -4.36 8.04
C THR A 201 14.75 -3.41 6.95
N SER A 202 14.49 -3.71 5.69
CA SER A 202 14.80 -2.82 4.57
C SER A 202 13.97 -1.53 4.65
N GLU A 203 14.65 -0.41 4.53
CA GLU A 203 14.05 0.91 4.42
C GLU A 203 14.58 1.61 3.16
N GLY A 204 13.75 2.45 2.56
CA GLY A 204 14.13 3.29 1.44
C GLY A 204 14.05 4.76 1.80
N VAL A 205 14.48 5.59 0.85
CA VAL A 205 14.50 7.04 1.01
C VAL A 205 13.59 7.67 -0.05
N LEU A 206 12.53 8.33 0.37
CA LEU A 206 11.70 9.18 -0.48
C LEU A 206 12.31 10.57 -0.49
N GLY A 207 12.34 11.27 -1.61
CA GLY A 207 12.70 12.68 -1.66
C GLY A 207 11.92 13.44 -2.73
N LEU A 208 12.40 14.63 -3.10
CA LEU A 208 11.83 15.45 -4.18
C LEU A 208 12.73 15.42 -5.42
N ALA A 209 12.09 15.38 -6.60
CA ALA A 209 12.72 15.69 -7.87
C ALA A 209 12.71 17.20 -8.13
N GLU A 210 13.48 17.66 -9.12
CA GLU A 210 13.56 19.08 -9.51
C GLU A 210 12.19 19.69 -9.87
N ASP A 211 11.26 18.87 -10.39
CA ASP A 211 9.90 19.29 -10.72
C ASP A 211 8.94 19.31 -9.50
N GLY A 212 9.47 19.10 -8.28
CA GLY A 212 8.71 19.08 -7.03
C GLY A 212 7.86 17.83 -6.83
N LYS A 213 7.98 16.80 -7.69
CA LYS A 213 7.32 15.50 -7.44
C LYS A 213 8.15 14.64 -6.50
N THR A 214 7.47 13.76 -5.78
CA THR A 214 8.17 12.80 -4.93
C THR A 214 8.89 11.75 -5.78
N LYS A 215 10.15 11.48 -5.46
CA LYS A 215 11.01 10.50 -6.10
C LYS A 215 11.53 9.50 -5.08
N ILE A 216 11.64 8.25 -5.47
CA ILE A 216 12.36 7.25 -4.68
C ILE A 216 13.86 7.45 -4.93
N LEU A 217 14.60 7.91 -3.92
CA LEU A 217 16.05 8.10 -3.98
C LEU A 217 16.80 6.80 -3.67
N GLN A 218 16.27 6.02 -2.73
CA GLN A 218 16.75 4.67 -2.42
C GLN A 218 15.56 3.70 -2.39
N SER A 219 15.75 2.55 -3.06
CA SER A 219 14.78 1.45 -3.06
C SER A 219 14.51 0.98 -1.63
N PRO A 220 13.24 0.78 -1.23
CA PRO A 220 12.93 0.19 0.08
C PRO A 220 13.02 -1.35 0.09
N TYR A 221 13.37 -1.97 -1.04
CA TYR A 221 13.30 -3.42 -1.19
C TYR A 221 14.67 -4.06 -1.00
N LEU A 222 14.74 -5.08 -0.14
CA LEU A 222 15.90 -5.98 0.00
C LEU A 222 17.23 -5.23 0.18
N GLN A 223 17.23 -4.23 1.06
CA GLN A 223 18.41 -3.42 1.40
C GLN A 223 19.27 -4.07 2.49
N THR A 224 18.74 -5.08 3.19
CA THR A 224 19.47 -5.81 4.24
C THR A 224 19.71 -7.26 3.82
N GLU A 225 20.87 -7.81 4.19
CA GLU A 225 21.22 -9.20 3.90
C GLU A 225 20.22 -10.19 4.52
N ALA A 226 19.71 -9.89 5.72
CA ALA A 226 18.74 -10.72 6.40
C ALA A 226 17.36 -10.74 5.72
N ASP A 227 16.93 -9.63 5.09
CA ASP A 227 15.72 -9.63 4.26
C ASP A 227 15.91 -10.46 2.99
N VAL A 228 17.09 -10.36 2.36
CA VAL A 228 17.45 -11.16 1.17
C VAL A 228 17.48 -12.64 1.50
N ASP A 229 18.11 -13.01 2.61
CA ASP A 229 18.24 -14.39 3.09
C ASP A 229 16.86 -15.01 3.38
N ALA A 230 16.04 -14.34 4.18
CA ALA A 230 14.70 -14.82 4.51
C ALA A 230 13.83 -14.99 3.26
N ALA A 231 13.84 -14.02 2.34
CA ALA A 231 13.09 -14.12 1.09
C ALA A 231 13.60 -15.26 0.21
N SER A 232 14.92 -15.40 0.06
CA SER A 232 15.53 -16.45 -0.75
C SER A 232 15.21 -17.84 -0.20
N THR A 233 15.31 -18.02 1.12
CA THR A 233 15.00 -19.28 1.80
C THR A 233 13.51 -19.62 1.66
N PHE A 234 12.61 -18.64 1.86
CA PHE A 234 11.18 -18.87 1.69
C PHE A 234 10.82 -19.30 0.25
N ILE A 235 11.33 -18.57 -0.75
CA ILE A 235 11.06 -18.88 -2.17
C ILE A 235 11.67 -20.22 -2.57
N ARG A 236 12.89 -20.54 -2.11
CA ARG A 236 13.54 -21.84 -2.36
C ARG A 236 12.66 -22.98 -1.84
N ASN A 237 12.29 -22.93 -0.57
CA ASN A 237 11.46 -23.97 0.06
C ASN A 237 10.10 -24.09 -0.63
N PHE A 238 9.48 -22.97 -1.02
CA PHE A 238 8.22 -22.99 -1.76
C PHE A 238 8.36 -23.70 -3.11
N VAL A 239 9.41 -23.38 -3.87
CA VAL A 239 9.68 -23.99 -5.19
C VAL A 239 9.94 -25.49 -5.04
N GLU A 240 10.79 -25.90 -4.10
CA GLU A 240 11.14 -27.30 -3.85
C GLU A 240 9.90 -28.12 -3.44
N ASN A 241 9.07 -27.59 -2.55
CA ASN A 241 7.83 -28.24 -2.14
C ASN A 241 6.82 -28.35 -3.30
N LEU A 242 6.71 -27.33 -4.16
CA LEU A 242 5.80 -27.38 -5.29
C LEU A 242 6.27 -28.38 -6.36
N GLN A 243 7.58 -28.39 -6.66
CA GLN A 243 8.18 -29.29 -7.65
C GLN A 243 8.17 -30.75 -7.21
N SER A 244 8.24 -31.03 -5.91
CA SER A 244 8.11 -32.38 -5.34
C SER A 244 6.66 -32.81 -5.13
N SER A 245 5.68 -31.92 -5.32
CA SER A 245 4.26 -32.24 -5.12
C SER A 245 3.66 -33.05 -6.27
N GLU A 246 2.65 -33.85 -5.95
CA GLU A 246 1.84 -34.60 -6.94
C GLU A 246 0.77 -33.73 -7.62
N LEU A 247 0.77 -32.41 -7.41
CA LEU A 247 -0.25 -31.49 -7.92
C LEU A 247 -0.19 -31.29 -9.45
N GLY A 248 0.89 -31.74 -10.10
CA GLY A 248 1.11 -31.55 -11.54
C GLY A 248 1.32 -30.09 -11.95
N CYS A 249 1.58 -29.20 -10.99
CA CYS A 249 1.80 -27.78 -11.23
C CYS A 249 3.23 -27.50 -11.71
N LYS A 250 3.40 -26.47 -12.53
CA LYS A 250 4.72 -25.98 -12.99
C LYS A 250 4.85 -24.49 -12.76
N ILE A 251 6.04 -24.03 -12.39
CA ILE A 251 6.33 -22.59 -12.27
C ILE A 251 6.89 -22.11 -13.61
N LYS A 252 6.10 -21.39 -14.41
CA LYS A 252 6.46 -21.05 -15.80
C LYS A 252 7.64 -20.10 -15.90
N ASN A 253 7.76 -19.17 -14.96
CA ASN A 253 8.76 -18.12 -14.94
C ASN A 253 9.98 -18.46 -14.06
N PHE A 254 10.14 -19.72 -13.65
CA PHE A 254 11.23 -20.13 -12.78
C PHE A 254 12.46 -20.57 -13.58
N THR A 255 13.57 -19.85 -13.39
CA THR A 255 14.91 -20.26 -13.82
C THR A 255 15.75 -20.68 -12.62
N ASN A 256 15.82 -19.81 -11.62
CA ASN A 256 16.41 -20.05 -10.30
C ASN A 256 15.78 -19.07 -9.28
N VAL A 257 16.08 -19.27 -7.99
CA VAL A 257 15.56 -18.42 -6.90
C VAL A 257 15.96 -16.96 -7.09
N SER A 258 17.22 -16.69 -7.43
CA SER A 258 17.72 -15.32 -7.60
C SER A 258 16.99 -14.56 -8.71
N THR A 259 16.59 -15.21 -9.79
CA THR A 259 15.77 -14.60 -10.84
C THR A 259 14.40 -14.16 -10.32
N ILE A 260 13.74 -14.96 -9.48
CA ILE A 260 12.45 -14.59 -8.86
C ILE A 260 12.63 -13.41 -7.89
N ILE A 261 13.69 -13.44 -7.09
CA ILE A 261 14.01 -12.37 -6.13
C ILE A 261 14.33 -11.05 -6.86
N ASN A 262 15.15 -11.09 -7.92
CA ASN A 262 15.56 -9.91 -8.67
C ASN A 262 14.43 -9.30 -9.52
N ASN A 263 13.44 -10.11 -9.92
CA ASN A 263 12.24 -9.66 -10.61
C ASN A 263 11.14 -9.19 -9.64
N LEU A 264 11.50 -8.78 -8.42
CA LEU A 264 10.55 -8.21 -7.47
C LEU A 264 9.84 -6.99 -8.05
N THR A 265 8.63 -6.75 -7.57
CA THR A 265 7.87 -5.52 -7.86
C THR A 265 7.49 -4.81 -6.57
N SER A 266 7.12 -3.53 -6.67
CA SER A 266 6.61 -2.75 -5.55
C SER A 266 5.33 -3.35 -4.96
N GLY A 267 5.26 -3.36 -3.63
CA GLY A 267 4.05 -3.64 -2.87
C GLY A 267 2.96 -2.64 -3.17
N VAL A 268 3.34 -1.37 -3.35
CA VAL A 268 2.48 -0.16 -3.36
C VAL A 268 1.73 0.05 -2.05
N TYR A 269 2.30 -0.42 -0.93
CA TYR A 269 1.79 -0.21 0.44
C TYR A 269 2.77 0.68 1.24
N PHE A 270 3.07 1.84 0.69
CA PHE A 270 4.00 2.80 1.30
C PHE A 270 3.53 3.25 2.68
N VAL A 271 4.43 3.15 3.67
CA VAL A 271 4.25 3.61 5.04
C VAL A 271 5.53 4.28 5.55
N GLY A 272 5.46 4.92 6.72
CA GLY A 272 6.64 5.38 7.47
C GLY A 272 7.13 6.79 7.16
N THR A 273 6.70 7.40 6.05
CA THR A 273 7.20 8.73 5.62
C THR A 273 6.83 9.89 6.55
N ALA A 274 5.79 9.73 7.37
CA ALA A 274 5.45 10.63 8.47
C ALA A 274 5.32 9.81 9.76
N LYS A 275 6.45 9.22 10.20
CA LYS A 275 6.49 8.28 11.33
C LYS A 275 5.96 8.90 12.62
N ILE A 276 5.06 8.17 13.28
CA ILE A 276 4.56 8.50 14.61
C ILE A 276 5.51 7.97 15.68
N GLY A 277 5.74 8.75 16.74
CA GLY A 277 6.54 8.29 17.88
C GLY A 277 6.87 9.37 18.89
N THR A 278 7.60 8.97 19.93
CA THR A 278 8.07 9.84 21.02
C THR A 278 9.44 10.46 20.75
N GLY A 279 10.22 9.89 19.82
CA GLY A 279 11.54 10.38 19.45
C GLY A 279 11.44 11.58 18.51
N ASP A 280 11.49 12.79 19.05
CA ASP A 280 11.42 14.06 18.33
C ASP A 280 12.47 14.15 17.21
N GLY A 281 12.01 14.23 15.95
CA GLY A 281 12.87 14.32 14.77
C GLY A 281 13.83 15.51 14.75
N ARG A 282 13.51 16.58 15.49
CA ARG A 282 14.38 17.77 15.62
C ARG A 282 15.55 17.54 16.56
N LYS A 283 15.50 16.48 17.37
CA LYS A 283 16.49 16.11 18.39
C LYS A 283 17.22 14.81 18.04
N GLY A 284 17.29 14.47 16.75
CA GLY A 284 17.90 13.22 16.27
C GLY A 284 17.01 11.98 16.40
N GLY A 285 15.74 12.14 16.78
CA GLY A 285 14.75 11.06 16.71
C GLY A 285 14.28 10.80 15.28
N SER A 286 13.40 9.80 15.10
CA SER A 286 12.84 9.43 13.79
C SER A 286 11.37 9.84 13.60
N SER A 287 10.74 10.47 14.58
CA SER A 287 9.30 10.79 14.53
C SER A 287 9.08 12.13 13.84
N VAL A 288 8.17 12.15 12.88
CA VAL A 288 7.65 13.36 12.21
C VAL A 288 6.42 13.89 12.95
N VAL A 289 5.64 12.99 13.56
CA VAL A 289 4.45 13.34 14.35
C VAL A 289 4.53 12.73 15.75
N ASP A 290 3.94 13.40 16.74
CA ASP A 290 3.80 12.88 18.11
C ASP A 290 2.68 11.82 18.21
N THR A 291 2.46 11.29 19.42
CA THR A 291 1.43 10.26 19.70
C THR A 291 -0.01 10.73 19.49
N ASN A 292 -0.24 12.02 19.25
CA ASN A 292 -1.53 12.59 18.85
C ASN A 292 -1.60 12.87 17.34
N ALA A 293 -0.65 12.34 16.56
CA ALA A 293 -0.45 12.63 15.14
C ALA A 293 -0.24 14.13 14.83
N LYS A 294 0.21 14.92 15.82
CA LYS A 294 0.55 16.32 15.61
C LYS A 294 1.97 16.42 15.04
N VAL A 295 2.12 17.14 13.94
CA VAL A 295 3.43 17.38 13.31
C VAL A 295 4.36 18.06 14.30
N ILE A 296 5.57 17.50 14.41
CA ILE A 296 6.67 18.06 15.19
C ILE A 296 7.28 19.20 14.35
N PHE A 297 6.77 20.42 14.56
CA PHE A 297 7.13 21.59 13.76
C PHE A 297 8.60 21.99 13.96
N SER A 298 9.35 22.03 12.85
CA SER A 298 10.52 22.87 12.65
C SER A 298 10.37 23.63 11.34
N VAL A 299 10.67 24.92 11.36
CA VAL A 299 10.77 25.73 10.13
C VAL A 299 12.24 25.84 9.80
N SER A 300 12.64 25.44 8.59
CA SER A 300 13.99 25.74 8.11
C SER A 300 14.15 27.24 7.94
N ARG A 301 15.19 27.80 8.56
CA ARG A 301 15.71 29.11 8.17
C ARG A 301 16.56 28.99 6.92
#